data_AF-A0A538DKP4-F1
#
_entry.id   AF-A0A538DKP4-F1
#
_cell.length_a   1.000
_cell.length_b   1.000
_cell.length_c   1.000
_cell.angle_alpha   90.00
_cell.angle_beta   90.00
_cell.angle_gamma   90.00
#
_symmetry.space_group_name_H-M   'P 1'
#
loop_
_entity.id
_entity.type
_entity.pdbx_description
1 polymer ?
#
loop_
_entity_poly.entity_id
_entity_poly.type
_entity_poly.pdbx_seq_one_letter_code
_entity_poly.pdbx_strand_id
1 'polypeptide(L)' 'MKTFNLYGDEWDEPRDAHPIINRTESPIRVLMLSSMIRPDIVEYLDTGKIGVRSIAGDRIMLARPGPNLDYWEGED' A
#
# COMPACT_ATOMS: atom_id res chain seq x y z
N MET A 1 -9.48 2.37 3.95
CA MET A 1 -8.56 3.52 4.05
C MET A 1 -7.44 3.29 3.04
N LYS A 2 -7.06 4.28 2.21
CA LYS A 2 -5.96 4.11 1.25
C LYS A 2 -4.71 4.73 1.84
N THR A 3 -3.78 3.89 2.29
CA THR A 3 -2.44 4.32 2.72
C THR A 3 -1.65 4.68 1.46
N PHE A 4 -0.98 5.83 1.43
CA PHE A 4 -0.09 6.21 0.34
C PHE A 4 1.33 6.13 0.88
N ASN A 5 2.09 5.12 0.45
CA ASN A 5 3.51 5.01 0.79
C ASN A 5 4.30 5.90 -0.18
N LEU A 6 4.92 6.95 0.34
CA LEU A 6 5.90 7.74 -0.39
C LEU A 6 7.26 7.05 -0.21
N TYR A 7 7.79 6.47 -1.28
CA TYR A 7 9.17 5.98 -1.28
C TYR A 7 10.12 7.17 -1.05
N GLY A 8 10.86 7.14 0.06
CA GLY A 8 11.91 8.08 0.39
C GLY A 8 13.29 7.49 0.05
N ASP A 9 14.18 8.35 -0.40
CA ASP A 9 15.58 8.09 -0.69
C ASP A 9 16.41 7.95 0.58
N GLU A 10 16.55 6.70 1.05
CA GLU A 10 17.74 6.08 1.66
C GLU A 10 17.26 4.85 2.45
N TRP A 11 17.35 3.69 1.79
CA TRP A 11 17.52 2.35 2.34
C TRP A 11 16.69 1.94 3.59
N ASP A 12 15.59 1.23 3.31
CA ASP A 12 15.07 0.07 4.06
C ASP A 12 14.37 0.21 5.42
N GLU A 13 13.67 1.32 5.70
CA GLU A 13 12.63 1.29 6.74
C GLU A 13 11.24 1.61 6.15
N PRO A 14 10.22 0.74 6.31
CA PRO A 14 8.85 1.08 5.96
C PRO A 14 8.45 2.28 6.82
N ARG A 15 8.25 3.45 6.19
CA ARG A 15 7.66 4.56 6.94
C ARG A 15 6.27 4.11 7.42
N ASP A 16 5.97 4.37 8.69
CA ASP A 16 4.70 4.01 9.34
C ASP A 16 3.48 4.31 8.45
N ALA A 17 2.38 3.58 8.59
CA ALA A 17 1.14 4.03 7.95
C ALA A 17 0.76 5.41 8.52
N HIS A 18 0.48 6.38 7.64
CA HIS A 18 0.15 7.76 8.04
C HIS A 18 -1.34 8.06 7.80
N PRO A 19 -2.25 7.63 8.68
CA PRO A 19 -3.66 7.99 8.56
C PRO A 19 -3.88 9.45 8.96
N ILE A 20 -4.78 10.13 8.24
CA ILE A 20 -5.33 11.42 8.67
C ILE A 20 -6.76 11.18 9.18
N ILE A 21 -7.00 11.48 10.45
CA ILE A 21 -8.31 11.28 11.12
C ILE A 21 -8.78 12.63 11.67
N ASN A 22 -9.94 13.11 11.22
CA ASN A 22 -10.61 14.27 11.82
C ASN A 22 -11.38 13.82 13.08
N ARG A 23 -10.95 14.26 14.26
CA ARG A 23 -11.61 13.97 15.56
C ARG A 23 -12.49 15.12 16.06
N THR A 24 -12.83 16.07 15.19
CA THR A 24 -13.67 17.23 15.53
C THR A 24 -15.05 17.12 14.89
N GLU A 25 -16.01 17.92 15.37
CA GLU A 25 -17.35 18.01 14.78
C GLU A 25 -17.40 18.94 13.54
N SER A 26 -16.29 19.61 13.22
CA SER A 26 -16.19 20.57 12.11
C SER A 26 -15.41 19.98 10.92
N PRO A 27 -15.75 20.35 9.67
CA PRO A 27 -14.97 19.94 8.50
C PRO A 27 -13.52 20.45 8.52
N ILE A 28 -12.58 19.62 8.09
CA ILE A 28 -11.18 20.02 7.82
C ILE A 28 -10.89 19.99 6.31
N ARG A 29 -9.89 20.76 5.87
CA ARG A 29 -9.40 20.76 4.49
C ARG A 29 -7.94 20.31 4.49
N VAL A 30 -7.61 19.37 3.62
CA VAL A 30 -6.27 18.79 3.52
C VAL A 30 -5.82 18.86 2.06
N LEU A 31 -4.63 19.40 1.80
CA LEU A 31 -3.95 19.28 0.53
C LEU A 31 -2.98 18.11 0.61
N MET A 32 -3.16 17.11 -0.25
CA MET A 32 -2.21 16.00 -0.41
C MET A 32 -1.49 16.17 -1.74
N LEU A 33 -0.16 16.15 -1.70
CA LEU A 33 0.70 16.17 -2.88
C LEU A 33 1.51 14.88 -2.91
N SER A 34 1.53 14.22 -4.06
CA SER A 34 2.28 12.98 -4.28
C SER A 34 2.74 12.90 -5.72
N SER A 35 3.86 12.26 -5.96
CA SER A 35 4.28 11.82 -7.28
C SER A 35 3.43 10.63 -7.73
N MET A 36 3.11 10.55 -9.02
CA MET A 36 2.54 9.34 -9.63
C MET A 36 3.67 8.43 -10.11
N ILE A 37 4.19 7.62 -9.20
CA ILE A 37 5.20 6.59 -9.52
C ILE A 37 4.47 5.30 -9.88
N ARG A 38 4.89 4.64 -10.97
CA ARG A 38 4.38 3.32 -11.38
C ARG A 38 5.54 2.43 -11.87
N PRO A 39 5.48 1.10 -11.66
CA PRO A 39 4.49 0.37 -10.86
C PRO A 39 4.52 0.78 -9.37
N ASP A 40 3.45 0.46 -8.63
CA ASP A 40 3.37 0.75 -7.20
C ASP A 40 2.93 -0.48 -6.37
N ILE A 41 3.40 -0.51 -5.12
CA ILE A 41 3.00 -1.47 -4.09
C ILE A 41 2.56 -0.67 -2.87
N VAL A 42 1.38 -1.01 -2.32
CA VAL A 42 0.77 -0.32 -1.19
C VAL A 42 0.40 -1.33 -0.12
N GLU A 43 0.90 -1.11 1.09
CA GLU A 43 0.54 -1.90 2.27
C GLU A 43 -0.57 -1.24 3.08
N TYR A 44 -1.58 -2.04 3.43
CA TYR A 44 -2.69 -1.68 4.28
C TYR A 44 -2.49 -2.35 5.64
N LEU A 45 -1.67 -1.73 6.49
CA LEU A 45 -1.21 -2.30 7.77
C LEU A 45 -2.38 -2.68 8.71
N ASP A 46 -3.50 -1.98 8.62
CA ASP A 46 -4.72 -2.27 9.38
C ASP A 46 -5.36 -3.62 9.04
N THR A 47 -5.15 -4.13 7.82
CA THR A 47 -5.76 -5.35 7.29
C THR A 47 -4.75 -6.40 6.83
N GLY A 48 -3.46 -6.05 6.83
CA GLY A 48 -2.38 -6.85 6.26
C GLY A 48 -2.49 -7.05 4.74
N LYS A 49 -3.31 -6.25 4.05
CA LYS A 49 -3.47 -6.36 2.59
C LYS A 49 -2.33 -5.64 1.87
N ILE A 50 -1.97 -6.16 0.72
CA ILE A 50 -1.02 -5.58 -0.23
C ILE A 50 -1.78 -5.32 -1.52
N GLY A 51 -1.76 -4.07 -1.98
CA GLY A 51 -2.22 -3.66 -3.31
C GLY A 51 -1.03 -3.50 -4.25
N VAL A 52 -1.16 -3.99 -5.48
CA VAL A 52 -0.11 -3.88 -6.52
C VAL A 52 -0.71 -3.35 -7.81
N ARG A 53 -0.05 -2.38 -8.45
CA ARG A 53 -0.42 -1.88 -9.78
C ARG A 53 0.71 -2.02 -10.78
N SER A 54 0.33 -2.28 -12.04
CA SER A 54 1.24 -2.36 -13.17
C SER A 54 1.78 -0.98 -13.58
N ILE A 55 2.74 -0.96 -14.50
CA ILE A 55 3.23 0.27 -15.13
C ILE A 55 2.12 1.06 -15.84
N ALA A 56 1.13 0.35 -16.40
CA ALA A 56 -0.07 0.93 -17.02
C ALA A 56 -1.08 1.46 -15.97
N GLY A 57 -0.88 1.14 -14.69
CA GLY A 57 -1.76 1.53 -13.59
C GLY A 57 -2.88 0.54 -13.29
N ASP A 58 -2.94 -0.55 -14.06
CA ASP A 58 -3.91 -1.63 -13.85
C ASP A 58 -3.64 -2.33 -12.53
N ARG A 59 -4.71 -2.71 -11.82
CA ARG A 59 -4.59 -3.43 -10.55
C ARG A 59 -4.21 -4.88 -10.84
N ILE A 60 -3.02 -5.28 -10.41
CA ILE A 60 -2.54 -6.66 -10.47
C ILE A 60 -3.09 -7.44 -9.29
N MET A 61 -3.00 -6.87 -8.08
CA MET A 61 -3.37 -7.57 -6.85
C MET A 61 -3.98 -6.62 -5.81
N LEU A 62 -4.89 -7.15 -4.99
CA LEU A 62 -5.18 -6.64 -3.64
C LEU A 62 -5.57 -7.83 -2.78
N ALA A 63 -4.62 -8.36 -2.04
CA ALA A 63 -4.80 -9.57 -1.25
C ALA A 63 -4.10 -9.39 0.09
N ARG A 64 -4.53 -10.16 1.10
CA ARG A 64 -3.72 -10.38 2.30
C ARG A 64 -2.85 -11.61 2.01
N PRO A 65 -1.51 -11.50 1.92
CA PRO A 65 -0.67 -12.67 1.71
C PRO A 65 -0.94 -13.72 2.79
N GLY A 66 -1.03 -14.97 2.36
CA GLY A 66 -1.23 -16.14 3.22
C GLY A 66 -0.01 -17.06 3.16
N PRO A 67 -0.02 -18.18 3.90
CA PRO A 67 1.05 -19.17 3.82
C PRO A 67 1.17 -19.69 2.39
N ASN A 68 2.40 -20.03 1.99
CA ASN A 68 2.66 -20.80 0.78
C ASN A 68 1.92 -22.13 0.89
N LEU A 69 1.33 -22.54 -0.22
CA LEU A 69 0.58 -23.77 -0.31
C LEU A 69 1.29 -24.59 -1.37
N ASP A 70 1.87 -25.71 -0.95
CA ASP A 70 2.62 -26.61 -1.82
C ASP A 70 1.62 -27.51 -2.54
N TYR A 71 0.94 -26.94 -3.53
CA TYR A 71 -0.09 -27.66 -4.26
C TYR A 71 0.51 -28.72 -5.19
N TRP A 72 1.78 -28.56 -5.59
CA TRP A 72 2.44 -29.44 -6.55
C TRP A 72 3.88 -29.79 -6.17
N GLU A 73 4.31 -31.01 -6.51
CA GLU A 73 5.73 -31.37 -6.47
C GLU A 73 6.49 -30.55 -7.53
N GLY A 74 7.48 -29.77 -7.07
CA GLY A 74 8.32 -28.92 -7.92
C GLY A 74 7.82 -27.47 -8.08
N GLU A 75 7.08 -26.93 -7.10
CA GLU A 75 6.60 -25.54 -7.07
C GLU A 75 7.69 -24.50 -6.69
N ASP A 76 8.94 -24.95 -6.50
CA ASP A 76 10.13 -24.08 -6.37
C ASP A 76 10.52 -23.42 -7.72
#